data_AF-A0A2G9RS00-F1
#
_entry.id   AF-A0A2G9RS00-F1
#
_cell.length_a   1.000
_cell.length_b   1.000
_cell.length_c   1.000
_cell.angle_alpha   90.00
_cell.angle_beta   90.00
_cell.angle_gamma   90.00
#
_symmetry.space_group_name_H-M   'P 1'
#
loop_
_entity.id
_entity.type
_entity.pdbx_description
1 polymer ?
#
loop_
_entity_poly.entity_id
_entity_poly.type
_entity_poly.pdbx_seq_one_letter_code
_entity_poly.pdbx_strand_id
1 'polypeptide(L)' 'MLLYPNIQEKVHEEIDQVIGRDRKPTMADILDMPYTNAVIHEIQRFSDIVPLAFPHMTYRDMEIHGCFIPKV' A
#
# COMPACT_ATOMS: atom_id res chain seq x y z
N MET A 1 -8.61 -11.29 0.71
CA MET A 1 -8.02 -12.66 0.72
C MET A 1 -9.04 -13.76 0.43
N LEU A 2 -10.25 -13.73 1.00
CA LEU A 2 -11.31 -14.73 0.71
C LEU A 2 -11.58 -14.98 -0.79
N LEU A 3 -11.53 -13.93 -1.63
CA LEU A 3 -11.72 -14.03 -3.08
C LEU A 3 -10.47 -14.53 -3.84
N TYR A 4 -9.31 -14.59 -3.18
CA TYR A 4 -8.02 -14.96 -3.76
C TYR A 4 -7.26 -15.92 -2.81
N PRO A 5 -7.76 -17.15 -2.61
CA PRO A 5 -7.22 -18.08 -1.62
C PRO A 5 -5.75 -18.46 -1.89
N ASN A 6 -5.39 -18.61 -3.17
CA ASN A 6 -4.02 -18.89 -3.61
C ASN A 6 -3.03 -17.73 -3.34
N ILE A 7 -3.50 -16.48 -3.21
CA ILE A 7 -2.65 -15.36 -2.75
C ILE A 7 -2.49 -15.43 -1.23
N GLN A 8 -3.57 -15.76 -0.52
CA GLN A 8 -3.57 -15.93 0.93
C GLN A 8 -2.61 -17.04 1.36
N GLU A 9 -2.63 -18.20 0.69
CA GLU A 9 -1.74 -19.32 0.97
C GLU A 9 -0.27 -18.91 0.90
N LYS A 10 0.14 -18.22 -0.18
CA LYS A 10 1.52 -17.73 -0.34
C LYS A 10 1.95 -16.72 0.71
N VAL A 11 1.05 -15.84 1.15
CA VAL A 11 1.33 -14.91 2.26
C VAL A 11 1.54 -15.68 3.56
N HIS A 12 0.71 -16.69 3.83
CA HIS A 12 0.89 -17.55 5.00
C HIS A 12 2.19 -18.35 4.96
N GLU A 13 2.57 -18.88 3.79
CA GLU A 13 3.86 -19.58 3.62
C GLU A 13 5.04 -18.66 3.94
N GLU A 14 5.04 -17.42 3.44
CA GLU A 14 6.11 -16.46 3.73
C GLU A 14 6.15 -16.10 5.22
N ILE A 15 5.00 -15.90 5.86
CA ILE A 15 4.91 -15.65 7.31
C ILE A 15 5.49 -16.82 8.10
N ASP A 16 5.06 -18.05 7.79
CA ASP A 16 5.52 -19.25 8.49
C ASP A 16 7.04 -19.47 8.29
N GLN A 17 7.60 -19.08 7.13
CA GLN A 17 9.04 -19.17 6.86
C GLN A 17 9.88 -18.11 7.59
N VAL A 18 9.43 -16.85 7.62
CA VAL A 18 10.22 -15.73 8.15
C VAL A 18 10.06 -15.58 9.67
N ILE A 19 8.82 -15.73 10.16
CA ILE A 19 8.48 -15.47 11.56
C ILE A 19 8.41 -16.77 12.36
N GLY A 20 7.94 -17.86 11.73
CA GLY A 20 7.64 -19.11 12.42
C GLY A 20 6.40 -18.99 13.32
N ARG A 21 6.20 -19.97 14.20
CA ARG A 21 5.01 -20.07 15.06
C ARG A 21 5.21 -19.65 16.52
N ASP A 22 6.46 -19.38 16.90
CA ASP A 22 6.85 -19.16 18.29
C ASP A 22 6.74 -17.70 18.74
N ARG A 23 6.63 -16.76 17.78
CA ARG A 23 6.57 -15.33 18.04
C ARG A 23 5.54 -14.63 17.14
N LYS A 24 5.13 -13.44 17.57
CA LYS A 24 4.25 -12.57 16.76
C LYS A 24 5.07 -11.73 15.76
N PRO A 25 4.47 -11.36 14.61
CA PRO A 25 5.07 -10.41 13.68
C PRO A 25 5.37 -9.05 14.32
N THR A 26 6.45 -8.41 13.89
CA THR A 26 6.85 -7.06 14.25
C THR A 26 7.09 -6.22 12.99
N MET A 27 7.19 -4.89 13.12
CA MET A 27 7.43 -4.03 11.95
C MET A 27 8.83 -4.20 11.34
N ALA A 28 9.80 -4.73 12.09
CA ALA A 28 11.12 -5.03 11.57
C ALA A 28 11.08 -6.16 10.51
N ASP A 29 10.16 -7.11 10.67
CA ASP A 29 10.02 -8.29 9.79
C ASP A 29 9.54 -7.91 8.37
N ILE A 30 9.01 -6.69 8.18
CA ILE A 30 8.53 -6.22 6.87
C ILE A 30 9.65 -6.27 5.81
N LEU A 31 10.89 -6.00 6.20
CA LEU A 31 12.05 -6.02 5.29
C LEU A 31 12.34 -7.43 4.76
N ASP A 32 11.99 -8.44 5.54
CA ASP A 32 12.22 -9.86 5.22
C ASP A 32 10.99 -10.53 4.59
N MET A 33 9.88 -9.79 4.39
CA MET A 33 8.61 -10.29 3.84
C MET A 33 8.17 -9.54 2.57
N PRO A 34 8.95 -9.63 1.48
CA PRO A 34 8.71 -8.87 0.25
C PRO A 34 7.37 -9.22 -0.42
N TYR A 35 6.91 -10.48 -0.38
CA TYR A 35 5.66 -10.88 -1.03
C TYR A 35 4.44 -10.32 -0.30
N THR A 36 4.41 -10.44 1.02
CA THR A 36 3.37 -9.87 1.87
C THR A 36 3.32 -8.35 1.72
N ASN A 37 4.48 -7.70 1.68
CA ASN A 37 4.56 -6.25 1.44
C ASN A 37 4.01 -5.88 0.05
N ALA A 38 4.33 -6.65 -1.00
CA ALA A 38 3.79 -6.44 -2.34
C ALA A 38 2.26 -6.62 -2.38
N VAL A 39 1.72 -7.63 -1.70
CA VAL A 39 0.27 -7.87 -1.61
C VAL A 39 -0.44 -6.69 -0.93
N ILE A 40 0.14 -6.13 0.14
CA ILE A 40 -0.42 -4.94 0.81
C ILE A 40 -0.48 -3.75 -0.16
N HIS A 41 0.61 -3.48 -0.88
CA HIS A 41 0.64 -2.39 -1.85
C HIS A 41 -0.36 -2.60 -3.00
N GLU A 42 -0.54 -3.84 -3.45
CA GLU A 42 -1.52 -4.15 -4.49
C GLU A 42 -2.96 -3.97 -4.00
N ILE A 43 -3.25 -4.30 -2.75
CA ILE A 43 -4.56 -4.01 -2.13
C ILE A 43 -4.77 -2.49 -2.06
N GLN A 44 -3.76 -1.71 -1.65
CA GLN A 44 -3.87 -0.25 -1.62
C GLN A 44 -4.12 0.33 -3.01
N ARG A 45 -3.42 -0.18 -4.04
CA ARG A 45 -3.61 0.21 -5.45
C ARG A 45 -5.00 -0.15 -5.97
N PHE A 46 -5.51 -1.33 -5.64
CA PHE A 46 -6.78 -1.85 -6.16
C PHE A 46 -8.00 -1.28 -5.43
N SER A 47 -7.91 -1.12 -4.10
CA SER A 47 -9.03 -0.66 -3.29
C SER A 47 -9.31 0.84 -3.44
N ASP A 48 -8.33 1.61 -3.93
CA ASP A 48 -8.42 3.06 -4.13
C ASP A 48 -9.24 3.75 -3.02
N ILE A 49 -8.82 3.52 -1.77
CA ILE A 49 -9.62 3.81 -0.58
C ILE A 49 -9.99 5.30 -0.50
N VAL A 50 -9.15 6.16 -1.09
CA VAL A 50 -9.38 7.61 -1.19
C VAL A 50 -9.12 8.06 -2.63
N PRO A 51 -10.09 7.86 -3.54
CA PRO A 51 -9.88 7.97 -5.00
C PRO A 51 -9.54 9.37 -5.50
N LEU A 52 -9.90 10.39 -4.72
CA LEU A 52 -9.65 11.80 -5.05
C LEU A 52 -8.73 12.48 -4.02
N ALA A 53 -8.06 11.70 -3.16
CA ALA A 53 -7.35 12.20 -1.99
C ALA A 53 -8.19 13.22 -1.19
N PHE A 54 -7.54 14.15 -0.50
CA PHE A 54 -8.21 15.30 0.08
C PHE A 54 -8.17 16.48 -0.90
N PRO A 55 -9.12 17.42 -0.85
CA PRO A 55 -9.02 18.65 -1.61
C PRO A 55 -7.71 19.39 -1.28
N HIS A 56 -6.95 19.76 -2.32
CA HIS A 56 -5.73 20.57 -2.20
C HIS A 56 -5.99 21.99 -2.74
N MET A 57 -5.24 22.96 -2.20
CA MET A 57 -5.26 24.37 -2.65
C MET A 57 -3.83 24.84 -2.88
N THR A 58 -3.64 25.75 -3.84
CA THR A 58 -2.33 26.32 -4.18
C THR A 58 -2.00 27.50 -3.27
N TYR A 59 -0.79 27.53 -2.71
CA TYR A 59 -0.33 28.66 -1.88
C TYR A 59 0.01 29.92 -2.70
N ARG A 60 0.26 29.74 -4.01
CA ARG A 60 0.58 30.78 -4.98
C ARG A 60 0.10 30.35 -6.37
N ASP A 61 -0.04 31.32 -7.27
CA ASP A 61 -0.29 31.04 -8.68
C ASP A 61 0.81 30.12 -9.24
N MET A 62 0.40 29.10 -9.99
CA MET A 62 1.33 28.15 -10.58
C MET A 62 0.85 27.64 -11.93
N GLU A 63 1.79 27.21 -12.76
CA GLU A 63 1.51 26.55 -14.03
C GLU A 63 1.96 25.09 -13.95
N ILE A 64 1.04 24.15 -14.23
CA ILE A 64 1.32 22.71 -14.27
C ILE A 64 0.97 22.23 -15.67
N HIS A 65 1.96 21.73 -16.41
CA HIS A 65 1.76 21.16 -17.76
C HIS A 65 1.01 22.11 -18.73
N GLY A 66 1.26 23.43 -18.66
CA GLY A 66 0.58 24.42 -19.49
C GLY A 66 -0.75 24.95 -18.93
N CYS A 67 -1.23 24.40 -17.81
CA CYS A 67 -2.45 24.84 -17.14
C CYS A 67 -2.13 25.84 -16.03
N PHE A 68 -2.66 27.06 -16.13
CA PHE A 68 -2.57 28.07 -15.08
C PHE A 68 -3.57 27.77 -13.95
N ILE A 69 -3.08 27.68 -12.71
CA ILE A 69 -3.85 27.41 -11.50
C ILE A 69 -3.68 28.61 -10.55
N PRO A 70 -4.74 29.40 -10.30
CA PRO A 70 -4.66 30.56 -9.42
C PRO A 70 -4.55 30.14 -7.96
N LYS A 71 -3.95 31.00 -7.14
CA LYS A 71 -4.00 30.92 -5.68
C LYS A 71 -5.46 31.02 -5.21
N VAL A 72 -5.83 30.14 -4.29
CA VAL A 72 -7.11 30.19 -3.57
C VAL A 72 -6.86 30.45 -2.09
#